data_AF-A0A413ITV8-F1
#
_entry.id   AF-A0A413ITV8-F1
#
_cell.length_a   1.000
_cell.length_b   1.000
_cell.length_c   1.000
_cell.angle_alpha   90.00
_cell.angle_beta   90.00
_cell.angle_gamma   90.00
#
_symmetry.space_group_name_H-M   'P 1'
#
loop_
_entity.id
_entity.type
_entity.pdbx_description
1 polymer ?
#
loop_
_entity_poly.entity_id
_entity_poly.type
_entity_poly.pdbx_seq_one_letter_code
_entity_poly.pdbx_strand_id
1 'polypeptide(L)'
;MDERNVIGGFMAAIMSNLLDFMEPLKWFLLLGFILIIVDLRFGILAAKARGEVIRASRAIRRTANKIIDYLCWILVAGAMGKAFGIPFDVPILPAIVLLVVYGCEINSCYGNYFEAHGKKVKINVFKLFAKKADIIEVKDE
;
A
#
# COMPACT_ATOMS: atom_id res chain seq x y z
N MET A 1 41.11 10.49 15.35
CA MET A 1 40.73 9.73 14.13
C MET A 1 39.80 8.57 14.45
N ASP A 2 39.94 7.94 15.62
CA ASP A 2 39.10 6.80 16.04
C ASP A 2 37.62 7.12 16.24
N GLU A 3 37.24 8.25 16.86
CA GLU A 3 35.82 8.61 17.01
C GLU A 3 35.09 8.78 15.68
N ARG A 4 35.76 9.35 14.66
CA ARG A 4 35.20 9.46 13.30
C ARG A 4 35.02 8.10 12.63
N ASN A 5 35.90 7.14 12.92
CA ASN A 5 35.78 5.77 12.42
C ASN A 5 34.69 4.98 13.16
N VAL A 6 34.48 5.23 14.46
CA VAL A 6 33.40 4.62 15.25
C VAL A 6 32.03 5.17 14.83
N ILE A 7 31.90 6.49 14.68
CA ILE A 7 30.66 7.10 14.18
C ILE A 7 30.38 6.64 12.73
N GLY A 8 31.40 6.60 11.88
CA GLY A 8 31.28 6.09 10.52
C GLY A 8 30.85 4.62 10.45
N GLY A 9 31.46 3.76 11.28
CA GLY A 9 31.12 2.35 11.37
C GLY A 9 29.71 2.11 11.92
N PHE A 10 29.31 2.85 12.95
CA PHE A 10 27.96 2.81 13.51
C PHE A 10 26.90 3.26 12.51
N MET A 11 27.13 4.39 11.82
CA MET A 11 26.23 4.88 10.77
C MET A 11 26.15 3.91 9.59
N ALA A 12 27.26 3.30 9.18
CA ALA A 12 27.27 2.29 8.13
C ALA A 12 26.44 1.05 8.52
N ALA A 13 26.56 0.58 9.78
CA ALA A 13 25.78 -0.54 10.27
C ALA A 13 24.27 -0.23 10.30
N ILE A 14 23.87 0.95 10.77
CA ILE A 14 22.46 1.38 10.76
C ILE A 14 21.94 1.46 9.32
N MET A 15 22.69 2.12 8.43
CA MET A 15 22.28 2.29 7.04
C MET A 15 22.18 0.97 6.30
N SER A 16 23.10 0.03 6.53
CA SER A 16 23.04 -1.32 5.95
C SER A 16 21.77 -2.05 6.39
N ASN A 17 21.47 -2.06 7.69
CA ASN A 17 20.27 -2.73 8.21
C ASN A 17 18.98 -2.10 7.65
N LEU A 18 18.95 -0.78 7.48
CA LEU A 18 17.81 -0.09 6.89
C LEU A 18 17.66 -0.41 5.40
N LEU A 19 18.76 -0.44 4.65
CA LEU A 19 18.76 -0.79 3.24
C LEU A 19 18.30 -2.23 3.03
N ASP A 20 18.82 -3.19 3.79
CA ASP A 20 18.40 -4.59 3.72
C ASP A 20 16.92 -4.76 4.06
N PHE A 21 16.40 -3.95 4.97
CA PHE A 21 14.98 -3.91 5.30
C PHE A 21 14.13 -3.33 4.14
N MET A 22 14.61 -2.27 3.49
CA MET A 22 13.89 -1.58 2.41
C MET A 22 14.00 -2.27 1.04
N GLU A 23 15.05 -3.05 0.82
CA GLU A 23 15.38 -3.65 -0.47
C GLU A 23 14.24 -4.48 -1.09
N PRO A 24 13.55 -5.39 -0.34
CA PRO A 24 12.38 -6.09 -0.86
C PRO A 24 11.13 -5.20 -0.94
N LEU A 25 11.07 -4.12 -0.15
CA LEU A 25 9.90 -3.24 -0.02
C LEU A 25 9.88 -2.09 -1.04
N LYS A 26 10.99 -1.81 -1.72
CA LYS A 26 11.14 -0.69 -2.67
C LYS A 26 10.09 -0.68 -3.79
N TRP A 27 9.74 -1.87 -4.29
CA TRP A 27 8.74 -2.02 -5.35
C TRP A 27 7.33 -1.76 -4.84
N PHE A 28 7.05 -2.13 -3.59
CA PHE A 28 5.80 -1.81 -2.92
C PHE A 28 5.72 -0.29 -2.69
N LEU A 29 6.78 0.35 -2.16
CA LEU A 29 6.84 1.81 -2.03
C LEU A 29 6.50 2.55 -3.33
N LEU A 30 7.07 2.12 -4.46
CA LEU A 30 6.76 2.68 -5.78
C LEU A 30 5.30 2.47 -6.16
N LEU A 31 4.76 1.27 -5.96
CA LEU A 31 3.36 0.96 -6.24
C LEU A 31 2.40 1.79 -5.39
N GLY A 32 2.66 1.92 -4.09
CA GLY A 32 1.90 2.78 -3.18
C GLY A 32 1.90 4.23 -3.64
N PHE A 33 3.07 4.75 -4.04
CA PHE A 33 3.16 6.12 -4.58
C PHE A 33 2.29 6.32 -5.83
N ILE A 34 2.30 5.36 -6.76
CA ILE A 34 1.44 5.39 -7.95
C ILE A 34 -0.05 5.38 -7.55
N LEU A 35 -0.46 4.50 -6.62
CA LEU A 35 -1.84 4.41 -6.16
C LEU A 35 -2.33 5.72 -5.52
N ILE A 36 -1.49 6.39 -4.72
CA ILE A 36 -1.81 7.69 -4.12
C ILE A 36 -2.05 8.76 -5.19
N ILE A 37 -1.21 8.82 -6.23
CA ILE A 37 -1.38 9.77 -7.34
C ILE A 37 -2.69 9.49 -8.08
N VAL A 38 -2.96 8.22 -8.37
CA VAL A 38 -4.17 7.79 -9.07
C VAL A 38 -5.43 8.14 -8.25
N ASP A 39 -5.42 7.87 -6.95
CA ASP A 39 -6.53 8.21 -6.06
C ASP A 39 -6.75 9.71 -5.97
N LEU A 40 -5.68 10.51 -5.91
CA LEU A 40 -5.78 11.96 -5.92
C LEU A 40 -6.44 12.46 -7.21
N ARG A 41 -6.03 11.95 -8.37
CA ARG A 41 -6.62 12.33 -9.66
C ARG A 41 -8.11 11.97 -9.71
N PHE A 42 -8.47 10.73 -9.36
CA PHE A 42 -9.86 10.30 -9.39
C PHE A 42 -10.71 10.97 -8.31
N GLY A 43 -10.16 11.25 -7.14
CA GLY A 43 -10.84 11.99 -6.08
C GLY A 43 -11.21 13.41 -6.48
N ILE A 44 -10.32 14.11 -7.22
CA ILE A 44 -10.61 15.44 -7.78
C ILE A 44 -11.69 15.35 -8.85
N LEU A 45 -11.61 14.37 -9.75
CA LEU A 45 -12.63 14.16 -10.79
C LEU A 45 -14.00 13.83 -10.19
N ALA A 46 -14.05 13.01 -9.14
CA ALA A 46 -15.28 12.69 -8.42
C ALA A 46 -15.88 13.92 -7.73
N ALA A 47 -15.05 14.74 -7.07
CA ALA A 47 -15.50 16.00 -6.47
C ALA A 47 -16.05 16.98 -7.51
N LYS A 48 -15.40 17.07 -8.69
CA LYS A 48 -15.87 17.88 -9.82
C LYS A 48 -17.20 17.37 -10.36
N ALA A 49 -17.37 16.04 -10.49
CA ALA A 49 -18.63 15.42 -10.92
C ALA A 49 -19.78 15.68 -9.93
N ARG A 50 -19.48 15.80 -8.63
CA ARG A 50 -20.45 16.19 -7.59
C ARG A 50 -20.76 17.69 -7.50
N GLY A 51 -20.03 18.53 -8.24
CA GLY A 51 -20.16 19.99 -8.13
C GLY A 51 -19.65 20.57 -6.81
N GLU A 52 -18.82 19.82 -6.06
CA GLU A 52 -18.26 20.30 -4.80
C GLU A 52 -17.15 21.33 -5.03
N VAL A 53 -17.02 22.30 -4.11
CA VAL A 53 -15.90 23.24 -4.11
C VAL A 53 -14.61 22.50 -3.73
N ILE A 54 -13.70 22.37 -4.69
CA ILE A 54 -12.41 21.71 -4.49
C ILE A 54 -11.52 22.59 -3.60
N ARG A 55 -11.40 22.21 -2.33
CA ARG A 55 -10.46 22.85 -1.38
C ARG A 55 -9.12 22.13 -1.40
N ALA A 56 -8.07 22.77 -1.91
CA ALA A 56 -6.72 22.21 -1.98
C ALA A 56 -6.21 21.70 -0.61
N SER A 57 -6.50 22.40 0.48
CA SER A 57 -6.14 21.99 1.85
C SER A 57 -6.73 20.62 2.24
N ARG A 58 -7.96 20.31 1.82
CA ARG A 58 -8.60 19.02 2.10
C ARG A 58 -7.94 17.90 1.29
N ALA A 59 -7.64 18.16 0.01
CA ALA A 59 -6.96 17.21 -0.85
C ALA A 59 -5.56 16.87 -0.32
N ILE A 60 -4.76 17.88 0.04
CA ILE A 60 -3.41 17.68 0.60
C ILE A 60 -3.46 16.88 1.90
N ARG A 61 -4.38 17.21 2.82
CA ARG A 61 -4.54 16.44 4.08
C ARG A 61 -4.87 14.97 3.82
N ARG A 62 -5.76 14.69 2.87
CA ARG A 62 -6.12 13.31 2.51
C ARG A 62 -4.93 12.56 1.89
N THR A 63 -4.18 13.21 0.99
CA THR A 63 -2.97 12.63 0.40
C THR A 63 -1.89 12.37 1.46
N ALA A 64 -1.66 13.32 2.38
CA ALA A 64 -0.70 13.16 3.46
C ALA A 64 -1.06 12.00 4.39
N ASN A 65 -2.34 11.87 4.76
CA ASN A 65 -2.82 10.73 5.55
C ASN A 65 -2.53 9.40 4.83
N LYS A 66 -2.81 9.32 3.52
CA LYS A 66 -2.48 8.12 2.73
C LYS A 66 -0.98 7.82 2.72
N ILE A 67 -0.13 8.83 2.53
CA ILE A 67 1.33 8.65 2.56
C ILE A 67 1.77 8.09 3.91
N ILE A 68 1.28 8.66 5.01
CA ILE A 68 1.62 8.20 6.36
C ILE A 68 1.11 6.77 6.58
N ASP A 69 -0.13 6.49 6.22
CA ASP A 69 -0.71 5.14 6.32
C ASP A 69 0.13 4.13 5.52
N TYR A 70 0.60 4.48 4.31
CA TYR A 70 1.49 3.62 3.51
C TYR A 70 2.80 3.30 4.21
N LEU A 71 3.45 4.33 4.72
CA LEU A 71 4.72 4.17 5.42
C LEU A 71 4.54 3.29 6.66
N CYS A 72 3.46 3.49 7.42
CA CYS A 72 3.11 2.65 8.56
C CYS A 72 2.89 1.19 8.14
N TRP A 73 2.10 0.92 7.10
CA TRP A 73 1.84 -0.44 6.64
C TRP A 73 3.07 -1.15 6.09
N ILE A 74 3.97 -0.43 5.44
CA ILE A 74 5.26 -0.97 4.97
C ILE A 74 6.16 -1.36 6.13
N LEU A 75 6.25 -0.52 7.17
CA LEU A 75 7.00 -0.86 8.37
C LEU A 75 6.41 -2.07 9.09
N VAL A 76 5.07 -2.13 9.22
CA VAL A 76 4.37 -3.28 9.82
C VAL A 76 4.63 -4.56 9.01
N ALA A 77 4.52 -4.51 7.68
CA ALA A 77 4.76 -5.67 6.82
C ALA A 77 6.20 -6.17 6.94
N GLY A 78 7.19 -5.27 6.95
CA GLY A 78 8.58 -5.64 7.15
C GLY A 78 8.85 -6.21 8.56
N ALA A 79 8.23 -5.64 9.60
CA ALA A 79 8.31 -6.16 10.96
C ALA A 79 7.70 -7.57 11.05
N MET A 80 6.56 -7.82 10.41
CA MET A 80 5.97 -9.16 10.31
C MET A 80 6.86 -10.13 9.55
N GLY A 81 7.57 -9.68 8.51
CA GLY A 81 8.58 -10.48 7.82
C GLY A 81 9.70 -10.93 8.74
N LYS A 82 10.26 -10.01 9.54
CA LYS A 82 11.32 -10.31 10.49
C LYS A 82 10.85 -11.19 11.65
N ALA A 83 9.66 -10.91 12.20
CA ALA A 83 9.12 -11.58 13.38
C ALA A 83 8.50 -12.94 13.08
N PHE A 84 7.89 -13.12 11.91
CA PHE A 84 7.15 -14.33 11.54
C PHE A 84 7.62 -14.92 10.21
N GLY A 85 7.90 -14.10 9.20
CA GLY A 85 8.34 -14.59 7.89
C GLY A 85 9.64 -15.39 7.94
N ILE A 86 10.64 -14.92 8.69
CA ILE A 86 11.92 -15.65 8.85
C ILE A 86 11.76 -16.87 9.76
N PRO A 87 11.16 -16.77 10.98
CA PRO A 87 11.09 -17.93 11.87
C PRO A 87 10.20 -19.07 11.37
N PHE A 88 9.17 -18.76 10.57
CA PHE A 88 8.25 -19.76 10.01
C PHE A 88 8.58 -20.14 8.55
N ASP A 89 9.71 -19.66 8.00
CA ASP A 89 10.13 -19.87 6.61
C ASP A 89 9.04 -19.49 5.57
N VAL A 90 8.37 -18.35 5.83
CA VAL A 90 7.37 -17.73 4.94
C VAL A 90 7.91 -16.39 4.43
N PRO A 91 8.87 -16.38 3.49
CA PRO A 91 9.51 -15.15 3.01
C PRO A 91 8.55 -14.19 2.29
N ILE A 92 7.41 -14.71 1.80
CA ILE A 92 6.39 -13.93 1.09
C ILE A 92 5.42 -13.19 2.03
N LEU A 93 5.50 -13.40 3.35
CA LEU A 93 4.56 -12.84 4.31
C LEU A 93 4.41 -11.29 4.23
N PRO A 94 5.50 -10.49 4.15
CA PRO A 94 5.39 -9.04 3.96
C PRO A 94 4.62 -8.66 2.70
N ALA A 95 4.85 -9.38 1.61
CA ALA A 95 4.17 -9.14 0.34
C ALA A 95 2.67 -9.43 0.44
N ILE A 96 2.27 -10.49 1.14
CA ILE A 96 0.84 -10.81 1.38
C ILE A 96 0.17 -9.68 2.15
N VAL A 97 0.79 -9.20 3.25
CA VAL A 97 0.25 -8.11 4.06
C VAL A 97 0.06 -6.84 3.21
N LEU A 98 1.06 -6.47 2.41
CA LEU A 98 0.99 -5.29 1.55
C LEU A 98 -0.02 -5.45 0.41
N LEU A 99 -0.19 -6.65 -0.12
CA LEU A 99 -1.19 -6.93 -1.15
C LEU A 99 -2.61 -6.71 -0.62
N VAL A 100 -2.90 -7.09 0.63
CA VAL A 100 -4.19 -6.81 1.27
C VAL A 100 -4.42 -5.30 1.40
N VAL A 101 -3.41 -4.55 1.86
CA VAL A 101 -3.49 -3.09 1.99
C VAL A 101 -3.72 -2.41 0.62
N TYR A 102 -2.99 -2.82 -0.41
CA TYR A 102 -3.21 -2.33 -1.77
C TYR A 102 -4.55 -2.75 -2.36
N GLY A 103 -5.08 -3.92 -2.00
CA GLY A 103 -6.44 -4.30 -2.36
C GLY A 103 -7.48 -3.28 -1.85
N CYS A 104 -7.33 -2.81 -0.61
CA CYS A 104 -8.17 -1.78 -0.01
C CYS A 104 -8.03 -0.41 -0.72
N GLU A 105 -6.80 -0.04 -1.12
CA GLU A 105 -6.55 1.17 -1.92
C GLU A 105 -7.23 1.16 -3.26
N ILE A 106 -7.04 0.05 -3.98
CA ILE A 106 -7.55 -0.11 -5.33
C ILE A 106 -9.08 -0.03 -5.29
N ASN A 107 -9.71 -0.60 -4.25
CA ASN A 107 -11.13 -0.40 -3.96
C ASN A 107 -11.50 1.09 -3.82
N SER A 108 -10.73 1.87 -3.03
CA SER A 108 -10.91 3.33 -2.92
C SER A 108 -10.78 4.03 -4.28
N CYS A 109 -9.76 3.69 -5.07
CA CYS A 109 -9.50 4.27 -6.40
C CYS A 109 -10.67 3.99 -7.36
N TYR A 110 -11.14 2.75 -7.41
CA TYR A 110 -12.30 2.38 -8.23
C TYR A 110 -13.56 3.09 -7.77
N GLY A 111 -13.80 3.21 -6.46
CA GLY A 111 -14.93 3.98 -5.92
C GLY A 111 -14.94 5.42 -6.44
N ASN A 112 -13.81 6.13 -6.31
CA ASN A 112 -13.64 7.48 -6.84
C ASN A 112 -13.80 7.53 -8.37
N TYR A 113 -13.26 6.55 -9.10
CA TYR A 113 -13.39 6.47 -10.56
C TYR A 113 -14.86 6.32 -11.02
N PHE A 114 -15.63 5.42 -10.40
CA PHE A 114 -17.03 5.21 -10.76
C PHE A 114 -17.91 6.40 -10.39
N GLU A 115 -17.65 7.02 -9.24
CA GLU A 115 -18.30 8.28 -8.84
C GLU A 115 -18.04 9.39 -9.86
N ALA A 116 -16.82 9.52 -10.38
CA ALA A 116 -16.50 10.49 -11.43
C ALA A 116 -17.28 10.25 -12.75
N HIS A 117 -17.68 9.01 -13.02
CA HIS A 117 -18.45 8.63 -14.21
C HIS A 117 -19.96 8.52 -13.94
N GLY A 118 -20.45 8.98 -12.78
CA GLY A 118 -21.87 8.98 -12.43
C GLY A 118 -22.48 7.59 -12.19
N LYS A 119 -21.66 6.54 -12.12
CA LYS A 119 -22.11 5.17 -11.86
C LYS A 119 -21.85 4.84 -10.39
N LYS A 120 -22.87 4.42 -9.63
CA LYS A 120 -22.70 3.97 -8.23
C LYS A 120 -22.31 2.49 -8.16
N VAL A 121 -21.23 2.08 -8.81
CA VAL A 121 -20.75 0.69 -8.78
C VAL A 121 -19.74 0.54 -7.65
N LYS A 122 -20.10 -0.18 -6.60
CA LYS A 122 -19.17 -0.60 -5.53
C LYS A 122 -18.46 -1.88 -5.99
N ILE A 123 -17.29 -1.75 -6.62
CA ILE A 123 -16.43 -2.91 -6.87
C ILE A 123 -15.76 -3.29 -5.56
N ASN A 124 -15.90 -4.56 -5.19
CA ASN A 124 -15.14 -5.14 -4.09
C ASN A 124 -14.09 -6.07 -4.71
N VAL A 125 -12.85 -5.59 -4.83
CA VAL A 125 -11.73 -6.33 -5.43
C VAL A 125 -11.50 -7.65 -4.71
N PHE A 126 -11.73 -7.72 -3.39
CA PHE A 126 -11.69 -8.98 -2.64
C PHE A 126 -12.74 -9.99 -3.11
N LYS A 127 -13.92 -9.54 -3.59
CA LYS A 127 -14.90 -10.45 -4.22
C LYS A 127 -14.44 -10.95 -5.58
N LEU A 128 -13.65 -10.21 -6.35
CA LEU A 128 -13.06 -10.72 -7.60
C LEU A 128 -12.03 -11.82 -7.32
N PHE A 129 -11.27 -11.69 -6.22
CA PHE A 129 -10.38 -12.76 -5.76
C PHE A 129 -11.15 -13.96 -5.19
N ALA A 130 -12.22 -13.73 -4.40
CA ALA A 130 -13.10 -14.79 -3.91
C ALA A 130 -13.80 -15.54 -5.06
N LYS A 131 -14.30 -14.84 -6.07
CA LYS A 131 -14.93 -15.47 -7.25
C LYS A 131 -13.95 -16.27 -8.11
N LYS A 132 -12.64 -15.99 -8.00
CA LYS A 132 -11.58 -16.83 -8.59
C LYS A 132 -11.20 -18.02 -7.68
N ALA A 133 -11.43 -17.94 -6.37
CA ALA A 133 -11.28 -19.08 -5.46
C ALA A 133 -12.44 -20.08 -5.62
N ASP A 134 -13.63 -19.63 -6.03
CA ASP A 134 -14.78 -20.47 -6.39
C ASP A 134 -14.63 -21.23 -7.74
N ILE A 135 -13.45 -21.26 -8.36
CA ILE A 135 -13.20 -22.09 -9.56
C ILE A 135 -12.90 -23.55 -9.15
N ILE A 136 -12.67 -23.80 -7.87
CA ILE A 136 -12.57 -25.16 -7.31
C ILE A 136 -13.92 -25.48 -6.67
N GLU A 137 -14.96 -25.64 -7.48
CA GLU A 137 -16.04 -26.56 -7.12
C GLU A 137 -15.46 -27.97 -7.28
N VAL A 138 -15.01 -28.58 -6.18
CA VAL A 138 -15.00 -30.05 -6.12
C VAL A 138 -16.47 -30.44 -6.08
N LYS A 139 -17.02 -30.77 -7.25
CA LYS A 139 -18.26 -31.54 -7.33
C LYS A 139 -17.96 -32.96 -6.90
N ASP A 140 -18.44 -33.25 -5.69
CA ASP A 140 -19.09 -34.46 -5.18
C ASP A 140 -18.50 -35.83 -5.56
N GLU A 141 -18.17 -36.60 -4.51
CA GLU A 141 -18.96 -37.80 -4.18
C GLU A 141 -19.57 -37.65 -2.78
#